data_AF-A0A937TTF7-F1
#
_entry.id   AF-A0A937TTF7-F1
#
_cell.length_a   1.000
_cell.length_b   1.000
_cell.length_c   1.000
_cell.angle_alpha   90.00
_cell.angle_beta   90.00
_cell.angle_gamma   90.00
#
_symmetry.space_group_name_H-M   'P 1'
#
loop_
_entity.id
_entity.type
_entity.pdbx_description
1 polymer ?
#
loop_
_entity_poly.entity_id
_entity_poly.type
_entity_poly.pdbx_seq_one_letter_code
_entity_poly.pdbx_strand_id
1 'polypeptide(L)'
;MTVRDVAETLQISRYTVERGVLAGDLRAIDVSGRRTGVGRRRAWRITSDSLAEFLERRASAPPRPVRCPKRRRLEGVIEFIK
;
A
#
# COMPACT_ATOMS: atom_id res chain seq x y z
N MET A 1 9.12 15.70 1.08
CA MET A 1 8.19 15.46 -0.04
C MET A 1 6.87 14.91 0.49
N THR A 2 5.75 15.12 -0.21
CA THR A 2 4.45 14.53 0.14
C THR A 2 4.21 13.23 -0.61
N VAL A 3 3.19 12.47 -0.20
CA VAL A 3 2.73 11.27 -0.94
C VAL A 3 2.39 11.60 -2.39
N ARG A 4 1.85 12.79 -2.67
CA ARG A 4 1.49 13.20 -4.03
C ARG A 4 2.74 13.41 -4.87
N ASP A 5 3.73 14.13 -4.35
CA ASP A 5 4.98 14.38 -5.07
C ASP A 5 5.71 13.06 -5.41
N VAL A 6 5.72 12.11 -4.47
CA VAL A 6 6.32 10.78 -4.67
C VAL A 6 5.54 9.97 -5.70
N ALA A 7 4.21 10.01 -5.66
CA ALA A 7 3.35 9.35 -6.64
C ALA A 7 3.57 9.90 -8.06
N GLU A 8 3.72 11.22 -8.20
CA GLU A 8 4.00 11.88 -9.49
C GLU A 8 5.41 11.53 -9.99
N THR A 9 6.41 11.56 -9.11
CA THR A 9 7.80 11.23 -9.46
C THR A 9 7.95 9.78 -9.92
N LEU A 10 7.27 8.85 -9.23
CA LEU A 10 7.36 7.42 -9.51
C LEU A 10 6.31 6.92 -10.51
N GLN A 11 5.42 7.80 -10.99
CA GLN A 11 4.30 7.46 -11.87
C GLN A 11 3.44 6.29 -11.33
N ILE A 12 3.24 6.23 -10.00
CA ILE A 12 2.42 5.22 -9.34
C ILE A 12 1.22 5.85 -8.63
N SER A 13 0.21 5.04 -8.34
CA SER A 13 -0.97 5.54 -7.64
C SER A 13 -0.61 6.00 -6.21
N ARG A 14 -1.24 7.09 -5.75
CA ARG A 14 -1.14 7.56 -4.36
C ARG A 14 -1.47 6.45 -3.36
N TYR A 15 -2.45 5.61 -3.69
CA TYR A 15 -2.85 4.48 -2.87
C TYR A 15 -1.73 3.43 -2.72
N THR A 16 -0.97 3.19 -3.79
CA THR A 16 0.21 2.30 -3.75
C THR A 16 1.28 2.85 -2.82
N VAL A 17 1.53 4.16 -2.86
CA VAL A 17 2.48 4.83 -1.95
C VAL A 17 2.00 4.73 -0.50
N GLU A 18 0.72 5.04 -0.23
CA GLU A 18 0.14 4.92 1.11
C GLU A 18 0.20 3.49 1.64
N ARG A 19 -0.07 2.49 0.79
CA ARG A 19 0.08 1.08 1.15
C ARG A 19 1.52 0.72 1.49
N GLY A 20 2.50 1.25 0.76
CA GLY A 20 3.93 1.06 1.07
C GLY A 20 4.32 1.68 2.41
N VAL A 21 3.78 2.86 2.73
CA VAL A 21 3.97 3.50 4.05
C VAL A 21 3.35 2.67 5.17
N LEU A 22 2.10 2.22 4.98
CA LEU A 22 1.39 1.40 5.97
C LEU A 22 2.00 0.01 6.14
N ALA A 23 2.60 -0.56 5.09
CA ALA A 23 3.32 -1.82 5.14
C ALA A 23 4.70 -1.72 5.80
N GLY A 24 5.21 -0.49 6.02
CA GLY A 24 6.55 -0.24 6.55
C GLY A 24 7.68 -0.34 5.51
N ASP A 25 7.33 -0.49 4.22
CA ASP A 25 8.30 -0.52 3.12
C ASP A 25 8.85 0.88 2.80
N LEU A 26 8.05 1.92 3.02
CA LEU A 26 8.44 3.31 2.83
C LEU A 26 8.36 4.07 4.15
N ARG A 27 9.49 4.57 4.65
CA ARG A 27 9.52 5.38 5.87
C ARG A 27 8.88 6.75 5.60
N ALA A 28 7.87 7.08 6.39
CA ALA A 28 7.20 8.38 6.36
C ALA A 28 6.82 8.83 7.77
N ILE A 29 6.81 10.14 7.97
CA ILE A 29 6.39 10.78 9.21
C ILE A 29 4.95 11.23 9.04
N ASP A 30 4.07 10.82 9.96
CA ASP A 30 2.71 11.36 10.03
C ASP A 30 2.79 12.80 10.56
N VAL A 31 2.39 13.75 9.71
CA VAL A 31 2.29 15.16 10.05
C VAL A 31 0.83 15.61 10.20
N SER A 32 -0.12 14.67 10.22
CA SER A 32 -1.47 14.98 10.67
C SER A 32 -1.42 15.40 12.14
N GLY A 33 -1.92 16.60 12.44
CA GLY A 33 -1.93 17.12 13.80
C GLY A 33 -2.72 16.22 14.77
N ARG A 34 -2.62 16.52 16.08
CA ARG A 34 -3.16 15.76 17.24
C ARG A 34 -4.70 15.69 17.32
N ARG A 35 -5.39 15.39 16.23
CA ARG A 35 -6.84 15.09 16.19
C ARG A 35 -7.05 13.79 15.42
N THR A 36 -6.84 12.69 16.14
CA THR A 36 -7.16 11.32 15.73
C THR A 36 -8.67 11.09 15.81
N GLY A 37 -9.41 11.59 14.82
CA GLY A 37 -10.84 11.33 14.66
C GLY A 37 -11.11 10.43 13.46
N VAL A 38 -12.16 9.61 13.55
CA VAL A 38 -12.63 8.72 12.46
C VAL A 38 -12.99 9.58 11.24
N GLY A 39 -12.30 9.37 10.11
CA GLY A 39 -12.60 10.03 8.83
C GLY A 39 -11.63 11.13 8.37
N ARG A 40 -10.58 11.50 9.13
CA ARG A 40 -9.57 12.46 8.64
C ARG A 40 -8.46 11.81 7.82
N ARG A 41 -8.10 12.47 6.70
CA ARG A 41 -6.98 12.09 5.83
C ARG A 41 -5.65 12.29 6.57
N ARG A 42 -4.87 11.22 6.71
CA ARG A 42 -3.49 11.28 7.19
C ARG A 42 -2.65 12.07 6.21
N ALA A 43 -1.76 12.90 6.73
CA ALA A 43 -0.83 13.67 5.92
C ALA A 43 0.56 13.11 6.19
N TRP A 44 1.16 12.48 5.19
CA TRP A 44 2.49 11.89 5.34
C TRP A 44 3.56 12.77 4.72
N ARG A 45 4.68 12.95 5.43
CA ARG A 45 5.92 13.51 4.89
C ARG A 45 6.95 12.40 4.71
N ILE A 46 7.48 12.32 3.50
CA ILE A 46 8.53 11.38 3.11
C ILE A 46 9.82 12.20 2.91
N THR A 47 10.91 11.78 3.53
CA THR A 47 12.24 12.37 3.34
C THR A 47 12.86 11.81 2.06
N SER A 48 13.72 12.59 1.40
CA SER A 48 14.38 12.17 0.16
C SER A 48 15.28 10.95 0.39
N ASP A 49 15.91 10.86 1.55
CA ASP A 49 16.73 9.72 1.97
C ASP A 49 15.91 8.41 2.04
N SER A 50 14.73 8.45 2.67
CA SER A 50 13.84 7.29 2.73
C SER A 50 13.25 6.90 1.37
N LEU A 51 13.11 7.86 0.46
CA LEU A 51 12.72 7.57 -0.92
C LEU A 51 13.85 6.86 -1.68
N ALA A 52 15.10 7.29 -1.49
CA ALA A 52 16.27 6.63 -2.10
C ALA A 52 16.41 5.19 -1.59
N GLU A 53 16.34 4.96 -0.28
CA GLU A 53 16.37 3.60 0.30
C GLU A 53 15.27 2.71 -0.28
N PHE A 54 14.06 3.25 -0.45
CA PHE A 54 12.95 2.51 -1.04
C PHE A 54 13.22 2.12 -2.50
N LEU A 55 13.81 3.02 -3.29
CA LEU A 55 14.17 2.75 -4.68
C LEU A 55 15.28 1.70 -4.78
N GLU A 56 16.31 1.78 -3.95
CA GLU A 56 17.38 0.78 -3.90
C GLU A 56 16.83 -0.61 -3.54
N ARG A 57 15.96 -0.70 -2.52
CA ARG A 57 15.32 -1.97 -2.14
C ARG A 57 14.43 -2.53 -3.24
N ARG A 58 13.69 -1.67 -3.95
CA ARG A 58 12.80 -2.09 -5.04
C ARG A 58 13.57 -2.51 -6.28
N ALA A 59 14.73 -1.90 -6.55
CA ALA A 59 15.65 -2.34 -7.58
C ALA A 59 16.27 -3.71 -7.25
N SER A 60 16.53 -3.98 -5.97
CA SER A 60 17.13 -5.24 -5.51
C SER A 60 16.15 -6.39 -5.32
N ALA A 61 14.85 -6.15 -5.12
CA ALA A 61 13.88 -7.18 -4.76
C ALA A 61 12.95 -7.55 -5.93
N PRO A 62 12.80 -8.85 -6.29
CA PRO A 62 11.77 -9.28 -7.23
C PRO A 62 10.36 -9.01 -6.66
N PRO A 63 9.36 -8.71 -7.51
CA PRO A 63 8.02 -8.36 -7.06
C PRO A 63 7.43 -9.48 -6.19
N ARG A 64 6.97 -9.14 -4.98
CA ARG A 64 6.27 -10.10 -4.11
C ARG A 64 5.06 -10.67 -4.86
N PRO A 65 4.87 -11.99 -4.90
CA PRO A 65 3.71 -12.58 -5.57
C PRO A 65 2.43 -12.09 -4.91
N VAL A 66 1.55 -11.50 -5.72
CA VAL A 66 0.24 -11.04 -5.27
C VAL A 66 -0.54 -12.29 -4.86
N ARG A 67 -0.91 -12.39 -3.58
CA ARG A 67 -1.76 -13.49 -3.11
C ARG A 67 -3.15 -13.33 -3.72
N CYS A 68 -3.41 -14.04 -4.82
CA CYS A 68 -4.76 -14.14 -5.37
C CYS A 68 -5.67 -14.79 -4.31
N PRO A 69 -6.80 -14.16 -3.94
CA PRO A 69 -7.74 -14.78 -3.00
C PRO A 69 -8.29 -16.07 -3.63
N LYS A 70 -8.13 -17.20 -2.94
CA LYS A 70 -8.72 -18.49 -3.32
C LYS A 70 -10.24 -18.31 -3.42
N ARG A 71 -10.82 -18.43 -4.63
CA ARG A 71 -12.27 -18.53 -4.82
C ARG A 71 -12.77 -19.72 -3.98
N ARG A 72 -13.55 -19.44 -2.94
CA ARG A 72 -14.27 -20.46 -2.16
C ARG A 72 -15.31 -21.10 -3.10
N ARG A 73 -15.12 -22.37 -3.45
CA ARG A 73 -16.15 -23.19 -4.12
C ARG A 73 -17.25 -23.42 -3.09
N LEU A 74 -18.48 -23.05 -3.39
CA LEU A 74 -19.66 -23.43 -2.60
C LEU A 74 -19.94 -24.91 -2.93
N GLU A 75 -19.44 -25.82 -2.09
CA GLU A 75 -19.86 -27.23 -2.09
C GLU A 75 -21.20 -27.30 -1.34
N GLY A 76 -22.29 -27.43 -2.08
CA GLY A 76 -23.63 -27.48 -1.49
C GLY A 76 -24.80 -27.64 -2.47
N VAL A 77 -24.58 -28.18 -3.67
CA VAL A 77 -25.68 -28.57 -4.56
C VAL A 77 -25.77 -30.09 -4.53
N ILE A 78 -26.77 -30.63 -3.83
CA ILE A 78 -27.16 -32.03 -3.90
C ILE A 78 -28.29 -32.08 -4.94
N GLU A 79 -27.98 -32.61 -6.14
CA GLU A 79 -29.00 -32.88 -7.15
C GLU A 79 -29.71 -34.19 -6.79
N PHE A 80 -30.99 -34.11 -6.43
CA PHE A 80 -31.85 -35.29 -6.33
C PHE A 80 -32.29 -35.69 -7.74
N ILE A 81 -31.79 -36.81 -8.25
CA ILE A 81 -32.30 -37.44 -9.47
C ILE A 81 -33.43 -38.41 -9.07
N LYS A 82 -34.54 -38.34 -9.81
CA LYS A 82 -35.82 -39.05 -9.64
C LYS A 82 -35.72 -40.54 -9.94
#